data_AF-J3ARH0-F1
#
_entry.id   AF-J3ARH0-F1
#
_cell.length_a   1.000
_cell.length_b   1.000
_cell.length_c   1.000
_cell.angle_alpha   90.00
_cell.angle_beta   90.00
_cell.angle_gamma   90.00
#
_symmetry.space_group_name_H-M   'P 1'
#
loop_
_entity.id
_entity.type
_entity.pdbx_description
1 polymer ?
#
loop_
_entity_poly.entity_id
_entity_poly.type
_entity_poly.pdbx_seq_one_letter_code
_entity_poly.pdbx_strand_id
1 'polypeptide(L)' 'MRLPRFVSALLAAAALLLAGAASPALAKDSLTLALQLEPPNLDPTSGAAVATDEVVYANIFEGLVRLDAAGAVKP' A
#
# COMPACT_ATOMS: atom_id res chain seq x y z
N MET A 1 29.01 -18.87 -35.73
CA MET A 1 30.15 -18.41 -34.90
C MET A 1 29.81 -18.66 -33.44
N ARG A 2 30.61 -19.42 -32.69
CA ARG A 2 30.37 -19.64 -31.25
C ARG A 2 30.98 -18.46 -30.49
N LEU A 3 30.18 -17.73 -29.71
CA LEU A 3 30.68 -16.64 -28.87
C LEU A 3 31.71 -17.19 -27.85
N PRO A 4 32.76 -16.42 -27.51
CA PRO A 4 33.70 -16.82 -26.47
C PRO A 4 32.99 -16.88 -25.11
N ARG A 5 33.33 -17.89 -24.31
CA ARG A 5 32.64 -18.21 -23.03
C ARG A 5 32.58 -17.03 -22.06
N PHE A 6 33.57 -16.13 -22.11
CA PHE A 6 33.62 -14.92 -21.30
C PHE A 6 32.52 -13.90 -21.65
N VAL A 7 32.24 -13.71 -22.95
CA VAL A 7 31.20 -12.77 -23.40
C VAL A 7 29.81 -13.32 -23.04
N SER A 8 29.62 -14.64 -23.16
CA SER A 8 28.40 -15.30 -22.70
C SER A 8 28.19 -15.16 -21.18
N ALA A 9 29.25 -15.26 -20.39
CA ALA A 9 29.19 -15.05 -18.94
C ALA A 9 28.84 -13.60 -18.56
N LEU A 10 29.41 -12.63 -19.27
CA LEU A 10 29.12 -11.21 -19.03
C LEU A 10 27.67 -10.85 -19.38
N LEU A 11 27.15 -11.38 -20.50
CA LEU A 11 25.75 -11.20 -20.90
C LEU A 11 24.79 -11.84 -19.90
N ALA A 12 25.12 -13.03 -19.38
CA ALA A 12 24.30 -13.68 -18.35
C ALA A 12 24.29 -12.88 -17.04
N ALA A 13 25.44 -12.33 -16.62
CA ALA A 13 25.52 -11.49 -15.43
C ALA A 13 24.72 -10.18 -15.59
N ALA A 14 24.80 -9.54 -16.76
CA ALA A 14 24.01 -8.34 -17.06
C ALA A 14 22.51 -8.63 -17.05
N ALA A 15 22.08 -9.75 -17.66
CA ALA A 15 20.68 -10.17 -17.63
C ALA A 15 20.16 -10.41 -16.21
N LEU A 16 20.99 -11.00 -15.33
CA LEU A 16 20.64 -11.23 -13.93
C LEU A 16 20.51 -9.92 -13.13
N LEU A 17 21.38 -8.94 -13.40
CA LEU A 17 21.31 -7.61 -12.77
C LEU A 17 20.05 -6.85 -13.20
N LEU A 18 19.70 -6.88 -14.49
CA LEU A 18 18.46 -6.26 -14.98
C LEU A 18 17.21 -6.95 -14.42
N ALA A 19 17.22 -8.28 -14.28
CA ALA A 19 16.13 -9.02 -13.67
C ALA A 19 15.98 -8.71 -12.16
N GLY A 20 17.10 -8.54 -11.45
CA GLY A 20 17.10 -8.15 -10.04
C GLY A 20 16.59 -6.72 -9.79
N ALA A 21 16.91 -5.79 -10.69
CA ALA A 21 16.49 -4.39 -10.58
C ALA A 21 14.99 -4.17 -10.83
N ALA A 22 14.31 -5.13 -11.48
CA ALA A 22 12.88 -5.07 -11.78
C ALA A 22 12.00 -5.83 -10.77
N SER A 23 12.58 -6.39 -9.70
CA SER A 23 11.77 -7.00 -8.65
C SER A 23 10.96 -5.90 -7.96
N PRO A 24 9.62 -6.00 -7.87
CA PRO A 24 8.88 -5.11 -7.00
C PRO A 24 9.48 -5.26 -5.61
N ALA A 25 9.96 -4.17 -5.02
CA ALA A 25 10.34 -4.19 -3.63
C ALA A 25 9.13 -4.74 -2.87
N LEU A 26 9.28 -5.90 -2.21
CA LEU A 26 8.30 -6.43 -1.27
C LEU A 26 8.30 -5.50 -0.05
N ALA A 27 7.74 -4.31 -0.26
CA ALA A 27 7.52 -3.33 0.79
C ALA A 27 6.47 -3.89 1.74
N LYS A 28 6.59 -3.51 3.02
CA LYS A 28 5.55 -3.84 4.00
C LYS A 28 4.23 -3.22 3.53
N ASP A 29 3.20 -4.05 3.47
CA ASP A 29 1.83 -3.73 3.07
C ASP A 29 0.87 -3.65 4.26
N SER A 30 1.40 -3.78 5.48
CA SER A 30 0.65 -3.69 6.72
C SER A 30 1.08 -2.49 7.56
N LEU A 31 0.10 -1.92 8.25
CA LEU A 31 0.27 -0.78 9.15
C LEU A 31 -0.47 -1.07 10.46
N THR A 32 0.16 -0.75 11.59
CA THR A 32 -0.48 -0.77 12.91
C THR A 32 -0.67 0.67 13.37
N LEU A 33 -1.93 1.08 13.56
CA LEU A 33 -2.32 2.39 14.06
C LEU A 33 -2.85 2.26 15.49
N ALA A 34 -2.33 3.06 16.41
CA ALA A 34 -2.82 3.13 17.78
C ALA A 34 -3.89 4.22 17.90
N LEU A 35 -5.03 3.88 18.51
CA LEU A 35 -6.15 4.79 18.75
C LEU A 35 -6.28 5.08 20.24
N GLN A 36 -6.76 6.28 20.58
CA GLN A 36 -6.90 6.72 21.97
C GLN A 36 -8.07 6.05 22.70
N LEU A 37 -9.16 5.76 21.98
CA LEU A 37 -10.34 5.08 22.49
C LEU A 37 -10.68 3.89 21.59
N GLU A 38 -11.27 2.86 22.18
CA GLU A 38 -11.87 1.76 21.44
C GLU A 38 -13.25 2.19 20.89
N PRO A 39 -13.57 1.86 19.62
CA PRO A 39 -14.90 2.12 19.09
C PRO A 39 -15.95 1.23 19.80
N PRO A 40 -17.09 1.79 20.28
CA PRO A 40 -18.12 1.01 20.97
C PRO A 40 -18.91 0.07 20.04
N ASN A 41 -18.97 0.39 18.75
CA ASN A 41 -19.55 -0.42 17.68
C ASN A 41 -19.01 0.09 16.31
N LEU A 42 -19.42 -0.56 15.22
CA LEU A 42 -19.02 -0.22 13.84
C LEU A 42 -20.15 0.44 13.03
N ASP A 43 -21.20 0.93 13.68
CA ASP A 43 -22.29 1.65 13.03
C ASP A 43 -22.02 3.16 13.14
N PRO A 44 -21.60 3.83 12.04
CA PRO A 44 -21.27 5.26 12.04
C PRO A 44 -22.50 6.16 12.28
N THR A 45 -23.70 5.60 12.33
CA THR A 45 -24.95 6.36 12.58
C THR A 45 -25.42 6.25 14.04
N SER A 46 -24.86 5.33 14.82
CA SER A 46 -25.40 4.94 16.13
C SER A 46 -24.91 5.77 17.32
N GLY A 47 -23.95 6.69 17.12
CA GLY A 47 -23.38 7.48 18.21
C GLY A 47 -22.36 8.52 17.76
N ALA A 48 -21.82 9.28 18.72
CA ALA A 48 -20.86 10.37 18.50
C ALA A 48 -19.40 9.98 18.82
N ALA A 49 -19.09 8.69 18.90
CA ALA A 49 -17.75 8.22 19.23
C ALA A 49 -16.80 8.45 18.05
N VAL A 50 -15.86 9.38 18.21
CA VAL A 50 -14.87 9.73 17.18
C VAL A 50 -14.07 8.52 16.70
N ALA A 51 -13.75 7.57 17.60
CA ALA A 51 -13.01 6.36 17.26
C ALA A 51 -13.76 5.44 16.26
N THR A 52 -15.10 5.49 16.20
CA THR A 52 -15.87 4.72 15.21
C THR A 52 -15.60 5.23 13.80
N ASP A 53 -15.62 6.54 13.59
CA ASP A 53 -15.36 7.14 12.28
C ASP A 53 -13.91 6.91 11.83
N GLU A 54 -12.95 7.01 12.74
CA GLU A 54 -11.52 6.77 12.45
C GLU A 54 -11.24 5.34 11.96
N VAL A 55 -11.95 4.35 12.51
CA VAL A 55 -11.80 2.94 12.10
C VAL A 55 -12.57 2.66 10.81
N VAL A 56 -13.78 3.20 10.67
CA VAL A 56 -14.72 2.75 9.63
C VAL A 56 -14.56 3.52 8.32
N TYR A 57 -14.30 4.83 8.36
CA TYR A 57 -14.21 5.67 7.18
C TYR A 57 -13.04 5.27 6.28
N ALA A 58 -13.31 5.04 4.99
CA ALA A 58 -12.35 4.63 3.96
C ALA A 58 -11.59 3.32 4.22
N ASN A 59 -11.92 2.59 5.29
CA ASN A 59 -11.45 1.23 5.56
C ASN A 59 -12.57 0.20 5.36
N ILE A 60 -13.77 0.48 5.90
CA ILE A 60 -14.94 -0.43 5.85
C ILE A 60 -16.05 0.16 4.98
N PHE A 61 -16.35 1.44 5.13
CA PHE A 61 -17.36 2.13 4.32
C PHE A 61 -16.76 3.22 3.44
N GLU A 62 -17.39 3.43 2.29
CA GLU A 62 -17.08 4.48 1.32
C GLU A 62 -18.27 5.45 1.23
N GLY A 63 -17.98 6.75 1.34
CA GLY A 63 -18.97 7.82 1.16
C GLY A 63 -19.15 8.21 -0.31
N LEU A 64 -20.06 9.15 -0.57
CA LEU A 64 -20.22 9.73 -1.92
C LEU A 64 -19.03 10.59 -2.37
N VAL A 65 -18.22 11.02 -1.40
CA VAL A 65 -17.00 11.78 -1.60
C VAL A 65 -15.96 11.29 -0.60
N ARG A 66 -14.70 11.51 -0.94
CA ARG A 66 -13.55 11.24 -0.09
C ARG A 66 -12.64 12.46 -0.01
N LEU A 67 -11.90 12.57 1.09
CA LEU A 67 -10.83 13.54 1.24
C LEU A 67 -9.52 12.88 0.79
N ASP A 68 -8.80 13.53 -0.13
CA ASP A 68 -7.45 13.09 -0.49
C ASP A 68 -6.40 13.52 0.55
N ALA A 69 -5.13 13.15 0.33
CA ALA A 69 -4.04 13.49 1.25
C ALA A 69 -3.79 14.99 1.41
N ALA A 70 -4.28 15.83 0.50
CA ALA A 70 -4.23 17.29 0.59
C ALA A 70 -5.50 17.87 1.22
N GLY A 71 -6.45 17.03 1.64
CA GLY A 71 -7.76 17.42 2.16
C GLY A 71 -8.73 17.91 1.08
N ALA A 72 -8.41 17.73 -0.20
CA ALA A 72 -9.32 18.11 -1.27
C ALA A 72 -10.44 17.06 -1.42
N VAL A 73 -11.66 17.55 -1.62
CA VAL A 73 -12.82 16.69 -1.88
C VAL A 73 -12.67 16.04 -3.25
N LYS A 74 -12.77 14.71 -3.29
CA LYS A 74 -12.81 13.86 -4.48
C LYS A 74 -14.10 13.08 -4.52
N PRO A 75 -14.58 12.70 -5.72
CA PRO A 75 -15.53 11.61 -5.84
C PRO A 75 -14.99 10.35 -5.16
#